data_AF-A0A968X068-F1
#
_entry.id   AF-A0A968X068-F1
#
_cell.length_a   1.000
_cell.length_b   1.000
_cell.length_c   1.000
_cell.angle_alpha   90.00
_cell.angle_beta   90.00
_cell.angle_gamma   90.00
#
_symmetry.space_group_name_H-M   'P 1'
#
loop_
_entity.id
_entity.type
_entity.pdbx_description
1 polymer ?
#
loop_
_entity_poly.entity_id
_entity_poly.type
_entity_poly.pdbx_seq_one_letter_code
_entity_poly.pdbx_strand_id
1 'polypeptide(L)'
;MTIERSNEIPIERGCGRRDENGVYLASRLAKVGTPWWVHLMDPPIHIDSSAESVLGLSDRGVKLIKRPVSDVYDVWDIVGQNHYPNVCDYAIEVSVAGASRKIAPKLPLHLLDPKQSKLVLLHRRACLLNADAYFDHIDQGHWMPPDWRCPSRRPEHMNPEMRPAAMCAGLWWHDVEGGEPLSPDVEWHALHGGLSANPQFVPHLQPVIRRMPAFEYAAWAHPTTIQQQHGLGIFMVLPISGIDVIKGDRSDEVIDALKTCPLTFKFAWLEDDTR
;
A
#
# COMPACT_ATOMS: atom_id res chain seq x y z
N MET A 1 -24.29 13.77 -11.47
CA MET A 1 -23.86 12.37 -11.29
C MET A 1 -23.52 11.82 -12.66
N THR A 2 -22.27 11.44 -12.88
CA THR A 2 -21.83 10.80 -14.13
C THR A 2 -21.55 9.34 -13.83
N ILE A 3 -22.20 8.44 -14.58
CA ILE A 3 -22.00 7.00 -14.51
C ILE A 3 -21.10 6.63 -15.68
N GLU A 4 -19.88 6.19 -15.38
CA GLU A 4 -18.98 5.66 -16.41
C GLU A 4 -18.83 4.15 -16.25
N ARG A 5 -18.90 3.41 -17.35
CA ARG A 5 -18.50 2.00 -17.36
C ARG A 5 -16.97 1.94 -17.43
N SER A 6 -16.35 1.16 -16.54
CA SER A 6 -14.93 0.83 -16.64
C SER A 6 -14.76 -0.41 -17.52
N ASN A 7 -13.83 -0.33 -18.47
CA ASN A 7 -13.36 -1.47 -19.28
C ASN A 7 -12.04 -2.04 -18.72
N GLU A 8 -11.69 -1.74 -17.47
CA GLU A 8 -10.48 -2.28 -16.84
C GLU A 8 -10.66 -3.80 -16.60
N ILE A 9 -9.73 -4.59 -17.15
CA ILE A 9 -9.67 -6.03 -16.90
C ILE A 9 -9.46 -6.24 -15.39
N PRO A 10 -10.31 -7.03 -14.71
CA PRO A 10 -10.13 -7.33 -13.30
C PRO A 10 -8.81 -8.07 -13.10
N ILE A 11 -7.90 -7.46 -12.35
CA ILE A 11 -6.74 -8.18 -11.82
C ILE A 11 -7.12 -8.85 -10.50
N GLU A 12 -6.54 -10.02 -10.23
CA GLU A 12 -6.65 -10.65 -8.92
C GLU A 12 -5.72 -9.95 -7.94
N ARG A 13 -6.27 -9.43 -6.83
CA ARG A 13 -5.50 -8.71 -5.81
C ARG A 13 -5.05 -9.66 -4.70
N GLY A 14 -4.13 -9.23 -3.85
CA GLY A 14 -3.72 -9.99 -2.67
C GLY A 14 -4.90 -10.33 -1.73
N CYS A 15 -5.90 -9.44 -1.66
CA CYS A 15 -7.16 -9.70 -0.95
C CYS A 15 -8.19 -10.53 -1.74
N GLY A 16 -7.83 -11.04 -2.92
CA GLY A 16 -8.70 -11.80 -3.81
C GLY A 16 -9.45 -10.94 -4.81
N ARG A 17 -10.58 -11.48 -5.30
CA ARG A 17 -11.49 -10.78 -6.22
C ARG A 17 -12.42 -9.85 -5.46
N ARG A 18 -12.92 -8.83 -6.15
CA ARG A 18 -13.96 -7.96 -5.58
C ARG A 18 -15.28 -8.73 -5.52
N ASP A 19 -16.02 -8.52 -4.42
CA ASP A 19 -17.29 -9.19 -4.17
C ASP A 19 -18.42 -8.54 -4.96
N GLU A 20 -19.34 -9.37 -5.45
CA GLU A 20 -20.61 -8.91 -6.01
C GLU A 20 -21.37 -8.00 -5.03
N ASN A 21 -22.00 -6.96 -5.56
CA ASN A 21 -22.65 -5.89 -4.79
C ASN A 21 -21.72 -5.12 -3.83
N GLY A 22 -20.41 -5.35 -3.91
CA GLY A 22 -19.43 -4.65 -3.09
C GLY A 22 -19.24 -3.19 -3.52
N VAL A 23 -19.08 -2.31 -2.54
CA VAL A 23 -18.75 -0.89 -2.75
C VAL A 23 -17.30 -0.67 -2.35
N TYR A 24 -16.53 -0.03 -3.21
CA TYR A 24 -15.09 0.16 -3.04
C TYR A 24 -14.72 1.62 -3.24
N LEU A 25 -13.90 2.15 -2.35
CA LEU A 25 -13.18 3.40 -2.60
C LEU A 25 -11.98 3.08 -3.50
N ALA A 26 -11.82 3.87 -4.56
CA ALA A 26 -10.77 3.67 -5.54
C ALA A 26 -9.81 4.86 -5.57
N SER A 27 -8.51 4.58 -5.54
CA SER A 27 -7.47 5.53 -5.90
C SER A 27 -6.81 5.08 -7.21
N ARG A 28 -7.20 5.74 -8.30
CA ARG A 28 -6.63 5.53 -9.63
C ARG A 28 -5.44 6.46 -9.77
N LEU A 29 -4.25 5.88 -9.62
CA LEU A 29 -3.02 6.59 -9.93
C LEU A 29 -2.90 6.62 -11.45
N ALA A 30 -2.79 7.82 -12.04
CA ALA A 30 -2.83 7.96 -13.50
C ALA A 30 -1.61 7.27 -14.14
N LYS A 31 -1.83 6.57 -15.27
CA LYS A 31 -0.74 6.01 -16.10
C LYS A 31 0.28 7.06 -16.54
N VAL A 32 -0.17 8.32 -16.64
CA VAL A 32 0.64 9.52 -16.87
C VAL A 32 0.24 10.53 -15.79
N GLY A 33 0.91 10.51 -14.65
CA GLY A 33 0.59 11.38 -13.52
C GLY A 33 1.59 11.25 -12.39
N THR A 34 1.21 11.71 -11.19
CA THR A 34 2.09 11.68 -10.02
C THR A 34 2.46 10.23 -9.70
N PRO A 35 3.76 9.89 -9.64
CA PRO A 35 4.17 8.52 -9.41
C PRO A 35 3.67 7.99 -8.06
N TRP A 36 3.33 6.70 -7.98
CA TRP A 36 2.75 6.12 -6.77
C TRP A 36 3.61 6.33 -5.51
N TRP A 37 4.94 6.36 -5.67
CA TRP A 37 5.86 6.53 -4.55
C TRP A 37 5.79 7.91 -3.89
N VAL A 38 5.24 8.93 -4.55
CA VAL A 38 5.03 10.25 -3.93
C VAL A 38 3.95 10.23 -2.83
N HIS A 39 3.16 9.15 -2.80
CA HIS A 39 2.11 8.94 -1.82
C HIS A 39 2.58 8.13 -0.62
N LEU A 40 3.84 7.64 -0.63
CA LEU A 40 4.43 6.97 0.51
C LEU A 40 4.78 7.96 1.62
N MET A 41 4.60 7.51 2.86
CA MET A 41 5.10 8.19 4.05
C MET A 41 6.48 7.65 4.39
N ASP A 42 7.48 8.53 4.42
CA ASP A 42 8.89 8.15 4.58
C ASP A 42 9.66 9.17 5.43
N PRO A 43 9.78 9.04 6.76
CA PRO A 43 9.38 7.89 7.54
C PRO A 43 7.85 7.73 7.59
N PRO A 44 7.37 6.49 7.77
CA PRO A 44 5.99 6.25 8.15
C PRO A 44 5.68 6.94 9.49
N ILE A 45 4.42 7.37 9.66
CA ILE A 45 3.97 7.99 10.91
C ILE A 45 3.52 6.89 11.86
N HIS A 46 4.26 6.69 12.96
CA HIS A 46 3.91 5.73 14.00
C HIS A 46 2.61 6.14 14.71
N ILE A 47 1.71 5.17 14.86
CA ILE A 47 0.48 5.28 15.64
C ILE A 47 0.62 4.37 16.85
N ASP A 48 0.88 4.98 18.01
CA ASP A 48 0.96 4.22 19.26
C ASP A 48 -0.43 3.66 19.67
N SER A 49 -0.43 2.77 20.66
CA SER A 49 -1.65 2.10 21.12
C SER A 49 -2.69 3.08 21.69
N SER A 50 -2.27 4.22 22.24
CA SER A 50 -3.18 5.24 22.77
C SER A 50 -3.88 5.95 21.61
N ALA A 51 -3.13 6.39 20.61
CA ALA A 51 -3.66 7.00 19.40
C ALA A 51 -4.56 6.03 18.62
N GLU A 52 -4.16 4.76 18.50
CA GLU A 52 -4.97 3.72 17.86
C GLU A 52 -6.35 3.59 18.54
N SER A 53 -6.36 3.51 19.87
CA SER A 53 -7.57 3.39 20.67
C SER A 53 -8.46 4.63 20.57
N VAL A 54 -7.88 5.84 20.65
CA VAL A 54 -8.62 7.11 20.56
C VAL A 54 -9.25 7.29 19.18
N LEU A 55 -8.54 6.89 18.12
CA LEU A 55 -9.03 6.94 16.74
C LEU A 55 -10.00 5.80 16.42
N GLY A 56 -10.14 4.81 17.32
CA GLY A 56 -11.04 3.67 17.15
C GLY A 56 -10.70 2.81 15.92
N LEU A 57 -9.41 2.71 15.59
CA LEU A 57 -8.91 1.93 14.47
C LEU A 57 -9.06 0.43 14.76
N SER A 58 -9.20 -0.37 13.70
CA SER A 58 -9.34 -1.82 13.80
C SER A 58 -8.84 -2.50 12.53
N ASP A 59 -8.35 -3.74 12.64
CA ASP A 59 -7.84 -4.52 11.49
C ASP A 59 -8.94 -4.94 10.48
N ARG A 60 -10.20 -4.60 10.75
CA ARG A 60 -11.34 -4.88 9.89
C ARG A 60 -12.13 -3.62 9.59
N GLY A 61 -12.34 -3.39 8.29
CA GLY A 61 -13.16 -2.29 7.78
C GLY A 61 -12.46 -0.94 7.87
N VAL A 62 -13.08 0.06 7.23
CA VAL A 62 -12.58 1.43 7.22
C VAL A 62 -13.18 2.27 8.35
N LYS A 63 -12.50 3.36 8.70
CA LYS A 63 -13.00 4.40 9.61
C LYS A 63 -13.03 5.75 8.90
N LEU A 64 -14.05 6.54 9.20
CA LEU A 64 -14.07 7.95 8.80
C LEU A 64 -13.58 8.79 9.97
N ILE A 65 -12.51 9.53 9.75
CA ILE A 65 -11.89 10.35 10.78
C ILE A 65 -11.86 11.79 10.29
N LYS A 66 -12.46 12.68 11.07
CA LYS A 66 -12.44 14.11 10.82
C LYS A 66 -11.04 14.65 11.04
N ARG A 67 -10.54 15.49 10.14
CA ARG A 67 -9.28 16.21 10.36
C ARG A 67 -9.43 17.19 11.53
N PRO A 68 -8.41 17.36 12.39
CA PRO A 68 -8.51 18.28 13.53
C PRO A 68 -8.77 19.74 13.16
N VAL A 69 -8.28 20.18 11.99
CA VAL A 69 -8.28 21.59 11.57
C VAL A 69 -9.28 21.92 10.45
N SER A 70 -10.15 20.97 10.08
CA SER A 70 -11.13 21.19 9.00
C SER A 70 -12.35 20.29 9.14
N ASP A 71 -13.43 20.60 8.41
CA ASP A 71 -14.61 19.73 8.33
C ASP A 71 -14.46 18.54 7.36
N VAL A 72 -13.27 18.33 6.79
CA VAL A 72 -12.98 17.21 5.89
C VAL A 72 -12.78 15.93 6.70
N TYR A 73 -13.44 14.85 6.25
CA TYR A 73 -13.22 13.49 6.75
C TYR A 73 -12.32 12.71 5.79
N ASP A 74 -11.35 11.98 6.35
CA ASP A 74 -10.53 11.02 5.62
C ASP A 74 -10.98 9.60 5.93
N VAL A 75 -10.69 8.69 5.01
CA VAL A 75 -10.94 7.25 5.18
C VAL A 75 -9.66 6.59 5.64
N TRP A 76 -9.69 6.00 6.83
CA TRP A 76 -8.56 5.31 7.44
C TRP A 76 -8.77 3.82 7.37
N ASP A 77 -7.74 3.08 6.98
CA ASP A 77 -7.84 1.65 6.79
C ASP A 77 -6.53 0.94 7.12
N ILE A 78 -6.60 -0.07 7.98
CA ILE A 78 -5.47 -0.95 8.26
C ILE A 78 -5.47 -2.05 7.19
N VAL A 79 -4.43 -2.07 6.37
CA VAL A 79 -4.19 -3.14 5.41
C VAL A 79 -3.97 -4.44 6.18
N GLY A 80 -4.82 -5.44 5.91
CA GLY A 80 -4.83 -6.71 6.64
C GLY A 80 -3.65 -7.61 6.27
N GLN A 81 -2.89 -8.03 7.29
CA GLN A 81 -1.67 -8.84 7.14
C GLN A 81 -1.93 -10.24 6.57
N ASN A 82 -3.14 -10.78 6.71
CA ASN A 82 -3.47 -12.09 6.16
C ASN A 82 -3.35 -12.14 4.62
N HIS A 83 -3.58 -11.01 3.96
CA HIS A 83 -3.54 -10.87 2.51
C HIS A 83 -2.30 -10.12 2.02
N TYR A 84 -1.78 -9.23 2.86
CA TYR A 84 -0.58 -8.44 2.61
C TYR A 84 0.36 -8.55 3.82
N PRO A 85 1.08 -9.66 4.00
CA PRO A 85 1.96 -9.84 5.16
C PRO A 85 3.03 -8.75 5.30
N ASN A 86 3.45 -8.16 4.18
CA ASN A 86 4.47 -7.13 4.09
C ASN A 86 3.89 -5.80 3.58
N VAL A 87 4.44 -4.67 4.02
CA VAL A 87 4.01 -3.34 3.56
C VAL A 87 4.18 -3.19 2.04
N CYS A 88 5.29 -3.71 1.52
CA CYS A 88 5.62 -3.71 0.09
C CYS A 88 4.64 -4.52 -0.76
N ASP A 89 4.00 -5.57 -0.21
CA ASP A 89 2.95 -6.33 -0.92
C ASP A 89 1.85 -5.37 -1.37
N TYR A 90 1.32 -4.54 -0.47
CA TYR A 90 0.26 -3.60 -0.83
C TYR A 90 0.78 -2.40 -1.63
N ALA A 91 1.96 -1.87 -1.29
CA ALA A 91 2.53 -0.72 -1.99
C ALA A 91 2.76 -1.01 -3.49
N ILE A 92 3.24 -2.20 -3.82
CA ILE A 92 3.44 -2.61 -5.21
C ILE A 92 2.10 -2.90 -5.89
N GLU A 93 1.14 -3.52 -5.22
CA GLU A 93 -0.20 -3.68 -5.80
C GLU A 93 -0.81 -2.33 -6.20
N VAL A 94 -0.66 -1.31 -5.34
CA VAL A 94 -1.12 0.05 -5.65
C VAL A 94 -0.41 0.63 -6.86
N SER A 95 0.88 0.32 -7.06
CA SER A 95 1.62 0.76 -8.25
C SER A 95 1.11 0.14 -9.55
N VAL A 96 0.64 -1.12 -9.49
CA VAL A 96 0.16 -1.88 -10.65
C VAL A 96 -1.29 -1.51 -10.97
N ALA A 97 -2.11 -1.31 -9.95
CA ALA A 97 -3.56 -1.37 -10.08
C ALA A 97 -4.31 -0.24 -9.37
N GLY A 98 -3.60 0.69 -8.74
CA GLY A 98 -4.20 1.63 -7.80
C GLY A 98 -4.72 0.96 -6.52
N ALA A 99 -5.20 1.78 -5.58
CA ALA A 99 -5.79 1.26 -4.34
C ALA A 99 -7.28 1.00 -4.51
N SER A 100 -7.75 -0.07 -3.86
CA SER A 100 -9.17 -0.42 -3.82
C SER A 100 -9.54 -0.93 -2.44
N ARG A 101 -10.40 -0.21 -1.71
CA ARG A 101 -10.80 -0.58 -0.34
C ARG A 101 -12.30 -0.79 -0.26
N LYS A 102 -12.70 -2.00 0.12
CA LYS A 102 -14.10 -2.34 0.36
C LYS A 102 -14.62 -1.50 1.54
N ILE A 103 -15.77 -0.90 1.36
CA ILE A 103 -16.46 -0.14 2.40
C ILE A 103 -17.82 -0.76 2.70
N ALA A 104 -18.32 -0.50 3.90
CA ALA A 104 -19.69 -0.84 4.23
C ALA A 104 -20.65 0.01 3.37
N PRO A 105 -21.74 -0.56 2.82
CA PRO A 105 -22.73 0.21 2.06
C PRO A 105 -23.35 1.38 2.84
N LYS A 106 -23.34 1.28 4.18
CA LYS A 106 -23.88 2.30 5.11
C LYS A 106 -22.83 3.33 5.57
N LEU A 107 -21.61 3.31 5.02
CA LEU A 107 -20.61 4.33 5.36
C LEU A 107 -21.18 5.72 4.99
N PRO A 108 -21.11 6.75 5.86
CA PRO A 108 -21.73 8.05 5.60
C PRO A 108 -20.90 8.86 4.60
N LEU A 109 -20.98 8.49 3.33
CA LEU A 109 -20.15 9.03 2.24
C LEU A 109 -20.39 10.50 1.92
N HIS A 110 -21.50 11.09 2.38
CA HIS A 110 -21.75 12.53 2.28
C HIS A 110 -20.76 13.37 3.10
N LEU A 111 -20.03 12.76 4.05
CA LEU A 111 -18.97 13.41 4.82
C LEU A 111 -17.64 13.53 4.04
N LEU A 112 -17.51 12.82 2.92
CA LEU A 112 -16.30 12.87 2.10
C LEU A 112 -16.34 14.08 1.16
N ASP A 113 -15.25 14.83 1.14
CA ASP A 113 -15.00 15.89 0.16
C ASP A 113 -14.28 15.29 -1.06
N PRO A 114 -14.86 15.37 -2.27
CA PRO A 114 -14.28 14.78 -3.48
C PRO A 114 -12.89 15.26 -3.87
N LYS A 115 -12.50 16.46 -3.43
CA LYS A 115 -11.22 17.08 -3.77
C LYS A 115 -10.21 16.93 -2.63
N GLN A 116 -10.69 16.89 -1.40
CA GLN A 116 -9.85 17.01 -0.21
C GLN A 116 -9.69 15.70 0.54
N SER A 117 -10.72 14.85 0.61
CA SER A 117 -10.66 13.59 1.35
C SER A 117 -9.60 12.65 0.78
N LYS A 118 -8.90 11.97 1.68
CA LYS A 118 -7.84 11.01 1.38
C LYS A 118 -8.18 9.64 1.92
N LEU A 119 -7.58 8.64 1.29
CA LEU A 119 -7.46 7.30 1.82
C LEU A 119 -6.11 7.22 2.55
N VAL A 120 -6.17 7.13 3.88
CA VAL A 120 -5.04 7.01 4.78
C VAL A 120 -4.84 5.53 5.09
N LEU A 121 -3.73 4.97 4.62
CA LEU A 121 -3.45 3.54 4.71
C LEU A 121 -2.42 3.26 5.78
N LEU A 122 -2.75 2.32 6.65
CA LEU A 122 -1.92 1.87 7.75
C LEU A 122 -1.55 0.41 7.58
N HIS A 123 -0.45 0.00 8.19
CA HIS A 123 -0.05 -1.40 8.26
C HIS A 123 0.63 -1.67 9.61
N ARG A 124 0.41 -2.86 10.18
CA ARG A 124 0.99 -3.26 11.48
C ARG A 124 2.51 -3.37 11.48
N ARG A 125 3.12 -3.47 10.29
CA ARG A 125 4.57 -3.47 10.04
C ARG A 125 5.08 -2.22 9.36
N ALA A 126 4.26 -1.16 9.28
CA ALA A 126 4.68 0.08 8.62
C ALA A 126 5.89 0.69 9.33
N CYS A 127 5.89 0.74 10.67
CA CYS A 127 7.01 1.27 11.42
C CYS A 127 7.94 0.15 11.88
N LEU A 128 9.20 0.20 11.48
CA LEU A 128 10.31 -0.54 12.08
C LEU A 128 10.90 0.32 13.19
N LEU A 129 10.49 0.06 14.43
CA LEU A 129 10.87 0.83 15.61
C LEU A 129 12.36 0.68 15.95
N ASN A 130 13.00 -0.36 15.42
CA ASN A 130 14.44 -0.60 15.48
C ASN A 130 15.12 -0.48 14.11
N ALA A 131 14.69 0.47 13.28
CA ALA A 131 15.28 0.73 11.96
C ALA A 131 16.81 0.86 11.98
N ASP A 132 17.39 1.34 13.09
CA ASP A 132 18.83 1.44 13.22
C ASP A 132 19.57 0.10 13.12
N ALA A 133 18.99 -0.97 13.68
CA ALA A 133 19.56 -2.30 13.59
C ALA A 133 19.55 -2.83 12.15
N TYR A 134 18.55 -2.43 11.35
CA TYR A 134 18.50 -2.78 9.92
C TYR A 134 19.58 -2.06 9.15
N PHE A 135 19.73 -0.75 9.40
CA PHE A 135 20.79 0.02 8.76
C PHE A 135 22.17 -0.54 9.09
N ASP A 136 22.44 -0.87 10.36
CA ASP A 136 23.73 -1.47 10.77
C ASP A 136 23.98 -2.83 10.09
N HIS A 137 22.92 -3.66 9.94
CA HIS A 137 23.01 -4.95 9.26
C HIS A 137 23.25 -4.82 7.76
N ILE A 138 22.66 -3.81 7.12
CA ILE A 138 22.82 -3.53 5.69
C ILE A 138 24.18 -2.88 5.40
N ASP A 139 24.64 -2.00 6.29
CA ASP A 139 25.84 -1.18 6.11
C ASP A 139 27.10 -2.06 6.03
N GLN A 140 27.38 -2.93 7.01
CA GLN A 140 28.57 -3.82 7.06
C GLN A 140 29.90 -3.24 6.49
N GLY A 141 30.09 -1.91 6.54
CA GLY A 141 31.27 -1.21 6.02
C GLY A 141 31.04 -0.28 4.82
N HIS A 142 29.83 -0.20 4.27
CA HIS A 142 29.40 0.74 3.23
C HIS A 142 27.97 1.24 3.50
N TRP A 143 27.85 2.51 3.89
CA TRP A 143 26.62 3.13 4.40
C TRP A 143 25.39 2.97 3.47
N MET A 144 25.58 2.77 2.16
CA MET A 144 24.53 2.29 1.26
C MET A 144 25.14 1.30 0.26
N PRO A 145 24.53 0.11 0.05
CA PRO A 145 24.78 -0.65 -1.17
C PRO A 145 24.62 0.31 -2.36
N PRO A 146 25.47 0.25 -3.41
CA PRO A 146 25.38 1.13 -4.57
C PRO A 146 23.97 1.22 -5.20
N ASP A 147 23.16 0.21 -4.92
CA ASP A 147 21.84 -0.01 -5.47
C ASP A 147 20.69 0.23 -4.47
N TRP A 148 20.96 0.69 -3.23
CA TRP A 148 19.90 1.14 -2.33
C TRP A 148 19.16 2.32 -2.96
N ARG A 149 17.87 2.15 -3.23
CA ARG A 149 17.02 3.22 -3.75
C ARG A 149 15.83 3.38 -2.83
N CYS A 150 15.86 4.47 -2.06
CA CYS A 150 14.68 4.94 -1.35
C CYS A 150 13.51 5.07 -2.35
N PRO A 151 12.41 4.32 -2.18
CA PRO A 151 11.30 4.35 -3.13
C PRO A 151 10.70 5.75 -3.25
N SER A 152 10.67 6.50 -2.15
CA SER A 152 10.20 7.89 -2.08
C SER A 152 11.18 8.90 -2.68
N ARG A 153 12.40 8.50 -3.04
CA ARG A 153 13.46 9.32 -3.66
C ARG A 153 13.77 10.61 -2.90
N ARG A 154 13.71 10.58 -1.57
CA ARG A 154 14.05 11.73 -0.72
C ARG A 154 15.54 12.08 -0.85
N PRO A 155 15.92 13.35 -1.08
CA PRO A 155 17.32 13.72 -1.25
C PRO A 155 18.22 13.22 -0.12
N GLU A 156 17.75 13.30 1.13
CA GLU A 156 18.46 12.83 2.32
C GLU A 156 18.65 11.31 2.36
N HIS A 157 17.80 10.53 1.69
CA HIS A 157 17.89 9.07 1.61
C HIS A 157 18.61 8.59 0.33
N MET A 158 18.98 9.52 -0.56
CA MET A 158 19.70 9.23 -1.81
C MET A 158 21.19 9.58 -1.70
N ASN A 159 21.63 10.17 -0.59
CA ASN A 159 23.04 10.46 -0.34
C ASN A 159 23.73 9.23 0.28
N PRO A 160 24.66 8.57 -0.44
CA PRO A 160 25.38 7.39 0.04
C PRO A 160 26.38 7.70 1.18
N GLU A 161 26.53 8.96 1.58
CA GLU A 161 27.34 9.39 2.73
C GLU A 161 26.49 9.73 3.97
N MET A 162 25.16 9.79 3.85
CA MET A 162 24.29 10.24 4.93
C MET A 162 23.25 9.22 5.32
N ARG A 163 23.25 8.89 6.61
CA ARG A 163 22.23 8.05 7.22
C ARG A 163 20.91 8.77 7.39
N PRO A 164 19.77 8.18 6.96
CA PRO A 164 18.46 8.65 7.36
C PRO A 164 18.42 8.80 8.89
N ALA A 165 18.02 9.97 9.37
CA ALA A 165 17.92 10.22 10.81
C ALA A 165 16.76 9.44 11.47
N ALA A 166 15.91 8.82 10.66
CA ALA A 166 14.78 8.01 11.06
C ALA A 166 14.64 6.82 10.09
N MET A 167 13.57 6.03 10.25
CA MET A 167 13.24 4.95 9.33
C MET A 167 13.11 5.44 7.87
N CYS A 168 13.58 4.62 6.92
CA CYS A 168 13.31 4.80 5.50
C CYS A 168 12.26 3.78 5.01
N ALA A 169 11.33 4.20 4.15
CA ALA A 169 10.38 3.33 3.44
C ALA A 169 11.06 2.22 2.62
N GLY A 170 12.33 2.42 2.22
CA GLY A 170 13.15 1.39 1.58
C GLY A 170 13.33 0.15 2.45
N LEU A 171 13.31 0.29 3.78
CA LEU A 171 13.46 -0.85 4.70
C LEU A 171 12.31 -1.85 4.59
N TRP A 172 11.14 -1.48 4.03
CA TRP A 172 10.07 -2.44 3.75
C TRP A 172 10.46 -3.49 2.70
N TRP A 173 11.41 -3.20 1.82
CA TRP A 173 12.00 -4.18 0.89
C TRP A 173 13.17 -4.95 1.51
N HIS A 174 13.57 -4.62 2.73
CA HIS A 174 14.61 -5.31 3.50
C HIS A 174 14.07 -6.05 4.73
N ASP A 175 12.74 -6.04 4.90
CA ASP A 175 12.03 -6.73 5.98
C ASP A 175 10.88 -7.58 5.42
N VAL A 176 11.17 -8.39 4.40
CA VAL A 176 10.16 -9.27 3.82
C VAL A 176 10.11 -10.60 4.56
N GLU A 177 8.92 -10.93 5.06
CA GLU A 177 8.58 -12.24 5.55
C GLU A 177 8.02 -13.11 4.42
N GLY A 178 8.53 -14.34 4.36
CA GLY A 178 8.25 -15.28 3.29
C GLY A 178 8.96 -14.92 1.99
N GLY A 179 8.44 -15.46 0.89
CA GLY A 179 9.09 -15.38 -0.42
C GLY A 179 9.99 -16.58 -0.70
N GLU A 180 10.15 -16.86 -1.99
CA GLU A 180 11.01 -17.92 -2.49
C GLU A 180 12.44 -17.38 -2.60
N PRO A 181 13.47 -18.12 -2.16
CA PRO A 181 14.85 -17.74 -2.42
C PRO A 181 15.04 -17.46 -3.92
N LEU A 182 15.63 -16.31 -4.24
CA LEU A 182 15.87 -15.95 -5.62
C LEU A 182 16.92 -16.90 -6.23
N SER A 183 16.58 -17.52 -7.36
CA SER A 183 17.55 -18.33 -8.10
C SER A 183 18.68 -17.45 -8.66
N PRO A 184 19.94 -17.91 -8.65
CA PRO A 184 21.07 -17.19 -9.26
C PRO A 184 20.87 -16.82 -10.75
N ASP A 185 19.99 -17.56 -11.44
CA ASP A 185 19.76 -17.44 -12.89
C ASP A 185 18.67 -16.41 -13.26
N VAL A 186 18.00 -15.79 -12.28
CA VAL A 186 16.94 -14.81 -12.55
C VAL A 186 17.55 -13.43 -12.79
N GLU A 187 17.22 -12.83 -13.95
CA GLU A 187 17.58 -11.45 -14.26
C GLU A 187 16.80 -10.46 -13.37
N TRP A 188 17.52 -9.76 -12.50
CA TRP A 188 16.97 -8.81 -11.51
C TRP A 188 16.15 -7.66 -12.10
N HIS A 189 16.41 -7.27 -13.35
CA HIS A 189 15.77 -6.11 -13.98
C HIS A 189 14.31 -6.35 -14.42
N ALA A 190 13.82 -7.60 -14.38
CA ALA A 190 12.49 -7.96 -14.86
C ALA A 190 11.37 -7.80 -13.82
N LEU A 191 11.70 -7.66 -12.53
CA LEU A 191 10.72 -7.71 -11.44
C LEU A 191 10.22 -6.31 -11.04
N HIS A 192 8.93 -6.20 -10.69
CA HIS A 192 8.36 -4.94 -10.22
C HIS A 192 8.95 -4.57 -8.86
N GLY A 193 9.23 -3.29 -8.62
CA GLY A 193 9.62 -2.81 -7.29
C GLY A 193 11.11 -2.86 -6.98
N GLY A 194 11.80 -1.76 -7.29
CA GLY A 194 12.64 -1.08 -6.30
C GLY A 194 14.10 -1.50 -6.13
N LEU A 195 14.53 -2.70 -6.50
CA LEU A 195 15.91 -3.13 -6.24
C LEU A 195 16.61 -3.62 -7.51
N SER A 196 17.64 -2.87 -7.93
CA SER A 196 18.55 -3.22 -9.03
C SER A 196 19.83 -3.90 -8.51
N ALA A 197 19.81 -4.33 -7.24
CA ALA A 197 21.00 -4.81 -6.57
C ALA A 197 21.36 -6.20 -7.08
N ASN A 198 22.52 -6.31 -7.73
CA ASN A 198 23.13 -7.61 -7.97
C ASN A 198 23.50 -8.21 -6.59
N PRO A 199 22.97 -9.38 -6.21
CA PRO A 199 23.15 -9.99 -4.89
C PRO A 199 24.60 -10.33 -4.59
N GLN A 200 25.47 -10.33 -5.61
CA GLN A 200 26.92 -10.43 -5.44
C GLN A 200 27.51 -9.26 -4.63
N PHE A 201 26.85 -8.10 -4.57
CA PHE A 201 27.34 -6.93 -3.82
C PHE A 201 26.94 -6.91 -2.33
N VAL A 202 26.03 -7.79 -1.90
CA VAL A 202 25.50 -7.83 -0.52
C VAL A 202 25.30 -9.28 -0.06
N PRO A 203 26.37 -10.07 0.09
CA PRO A 203 26.29 -11.53 0.29
C PRO A 203 25.64 -11.94 1.62
N HIS A 204 25.52 -11.03 2.58
CA HIS A 204 24.85 -11.27 3.86
C HIS A 204 23.33 -11.07 3.80
N LEU A 205 22.83 -10.43 2.74
CA LEU A 205 21.39 -10.29 2.51
C LEU A 205 20.90 -11.49 1.69
N GLN A 206 19.73 -12.03 2.06
CA GLN A 206 19.12 -13.14 1.37
C GLN A 206 18.07 -12.62 0.38
N PRO A 207 18.31 -12.67 -0.94
CA PRO A 207 17.34 -12.20 -1.93
C PRO A 207 16.15 -13.16 -2.01
N VAL A 208 14.94 -12.59 -2.13
CA VAL A 208 13.70 -13.35 -2.26
C VAL A 208 12.81 -12.78 -3.37
N ILE A 209 12.03 -13.66 -4.00
CA ILE A 209 10.87 -13.28 -4.82
C ILE A 209 9.61 -13.45 -3.99
N ARG A 210 8.78 -12.40 -3.95
CA ARG A 210 7.40 -12.47 -3.47
C ARG A 210 6.46 -12.54 -4.66
N ARG A 211 5.71 -13.63 -4.73
CA ARG A 211 4.62 -13.83 -5.70
C ARG A 211 3.30 -13.41 -5.07
N MET A 212 2.64 -12.46 -5.72
CA MET A 212 1.29 -12.02 -5.43
C MET A 212 0.38 -12.41 -6.61
N PRO A 213 -0.95 -12.45 -6.45
CA PRO A 213 -1.82 -12.99 -7.50
C PRO A 213 -1.68 -12.31 -8.88
N ALA A 214 -1.44 -11.00 -8.93
CA ALA A 214 -1.31 -10.24 -10.18
C ALA A 214 0.11 -9.71 -10.48
N PHE A 215 1.07 -9.91 -9.59
CA PHE A 215 2.42 -9.38 -9.77
C PHE A 215 3.43 -10.15 -8.92
N GLU A 216 4.71 -9.98 -9.23
CA GLU A 216 5.81 -10.46 -8.40
C GLU A 216 6.87 -9.38 -8.27
N TYR A 217 7.61 -9.44 -7.16
CA TYR A 217 8.65 -8.48 -6.87
C TYR A 217 9.85 -9.10 -6.17
N ALA A 218 11.01 -8.51 -6.39
CA ALA A 218 12.24 -8.84 -5.68
C ALA A 218 12.36 -8.00 -4.40
N ALA A 219 12.88 -8.63 -3.35
CA ALA A 219 13.17 -8.00 -2.08
C ALA A 219 14.28 -8.77 -1.36
N TRP A 220 14.59 -8.35 -0.14
CA TRP A 220 15.44 -9.10 0.78
C TRP A 220 14.60 -9.67 1.90
N ALA A 221 14.85 -10.93 2.21
CA ALA A 221 14.27 -11.56 3.39
C ALA A 221 14.68 -10.77 4.63
N HIS A 222 13.79 -10.79 5.62
CA HIS A 222 14.09 -10.28 6.94
C HIS A 222 15.40 -10.88 7.51
N PRO A 223 16.33 -10.05 8.03
CA PRO A 223 17.57 -10.53 8.65
C PRO A 223 17.34 -11.37 9.90
N THR A 224 17.74 -12.64 9.88
CA THR A 224 17.59 -13.58 11.02
C THR A 224 18.34 -13.16 12.29
N THR A 225 19.30 -12.23 12.18
CA THR A 225 20.09 -11.71 13.30
C THR A 225 19.41 -10.54 14.02
N ILE A 226 18.28 -10.02 13.52
CA ILE A 226 17.57 -8.88 14.08
C ILE A 226 16.22 -9.35 14.62
N GLN A 227 15.92 -9.07 15.88
CA GLN A 227 14.55 -9.21 16.37
C GLN A 227 13.70 -8.03 15.88
N GLN A 228 12.69 -8.29 15.05
CA GLN A 228 11.79 -7.27 14.52
C GLN A 228 11.03 -6.54 15.64
N GLN A 229 10.97 -5.20 15.56
CA GLN A 229 10.10 -4.39 16.38
C GLN A 229 9.16 -3.61 15.47
N HIS A 230 8.03 -4.23 15.13
CA HIS A 230 7.01 -3.60 14.29
C HIS A 230 6.06 -2.73 15.10
N GLY A 231 5.61 -1.64 14.48
CA GLY A 231 4.55 -0.78 14.97
C GLY A 231 3.54 -0.44 13.88
N LEU A 232 2.29 -0.20 14.31
CA LEU A 232 1.26 0.35 13.43
C LEU A 232 1.70 1.72 12.94
N GLY A 233 1.63 1.95 11.64
CA GLY A 233 1.98 3.26 11.09
C GLY A 233 1.25 3.57 9.80
N ILE A 234 1.09 4.86 9.54
CA ILE A 234 0.62 5.37 8.26
C ILE A 234 1.80 5.25 7.28
N PHE A 235 1.63 4.42 6.26
CA PHE A 235 2.67 4.18 5.25
C PHE A 235 2.34 4.80 3.90
N MET A 236 1.07 5.11 3.63
CA MET A 236 0.64 5.68 2.36
C MET A 236 -0.61 6.54 2.50
N VAL A 237 -0.66 7.68 1.79
CA VAL A 237 -1.81 8.58 1.74
C VAL A 237 -2.18 8.87 0.29
N LEU A 238 -3.37 8.41 -0.11
CA LEU A 238 -3.84 8.44 -1.48
C LEU A 238 -5.03 9.37 -1.68
N PRO A 239 -5.20 10.00 -2.87
CA PRO A 239 -6.45 10.65 -3.20
C PRO A 239 -7.58 9.62 -3.39
N ILE A 240 -8.80 9.95 -2.99
CA ILE A 240 -9.98 9.17 -3.35
C ILE A 240 -10.45 9.68 -4.72
N SER A 241 -10.24 8.88 -5.76
CA SER A 241 -10.56 9.26 -7.14
C SER A 241 -11.99 8.90 -7.56
N GLY A 242 -12.66 8.04 -6.78
CA GLY A 242 -14.03 7.64 -7.06
C GLY A 242 -14.49 6.48 -6.19
N ILE A 243 -15.72 6.07 -6.43
CA ILE A 243 -16.34 4.88 -5.85
C ILE A 243 -16.61 3.90 -6.97
N ASP A 244 -16.19 2.65 -6.77
CA ASP A 244 -16.50 1.53 -7.62
C ASP A 244 -17.61 0.69 -6.97
N VAL A 245 -18.63 0.37 -7.75
CA VAL A 245 -19.67 -0.59 -7.36
C VAL A 245 -19.55 -1.80 -8.27
N ILE A 246 -19.42 -2.98 -7.67
CA ILE A 246 -19.42 -4.23 -8.42
C ILE A 246 -20.84 -4.70 -8.61
N LYS A 247 -21.20 -4.94 -9.86
CA LYS A 247 -22.55 -5.34 -10.21
C LYS A 247 -22.88 -6.70 -9.59
N GLY A 248 -24.13 -6.85 -9.19
CA GLY A 248 -24.76 -8.05 -8.66
C GLY A 248 -26.28 -7.86 -8.69
N ASP A 249 -27.00 -8.79 -8.10
CA ASP A 249 -28.47 -8.82 -8.03
C ASP A 249 -29.12 -7.60 -7.35
N ARG A 250 -28.40 -6.91 -6.46
CA ARG A 250 -28.90 -5.78 -5.66
C ARG A 250 -28.20 -4.45 -5.96
N SER A 251 -27.56 -4.35 -7.12
CA SER A 251 -26.79 -3.14 -7.45
C SER A 251 -27.63 -1.87 -7.47
N ASP A 252 -28.88 -1.94 -7.94
CA ASP A 252 -29.74 -0.75 -8.00
C ASP A 252 -30.05 -0.19 -6.61
N GLU A 253 -30.26 -1.06 -5.60
CA GLU A 253 -30.45 -0.64 -4.20
C GLU A 253 -29.20 0.05 -3.64
N VAL A 254 -28.02 -0.51 -3.94
CA VAL A 254 -26.74 0.05 -3.54
C VAL A 254 -26.53 1.41 -4.21
N ILE A 255 -26.81 1.53 -5.50
CA ILE A 255 -26.69 2.79 -6.25
C ILE A 255 -27.61 3.86 -5.68
N ASP A 256 -28.85 3.49 -5.37
CA ASP A 256 -29.82 4.42 -4.81
C ASP A 256 -29.38 4.95 -3.44
N ALA A 257 -28.82 4.10 -2.58
CA ALA A 257 -28.23 4.53 -1.31
C ALA A 257 -27.05 5.51 -1.53
N LEU A 258 -26.30 5.33 -2.62
CA LEU A 258 -25.12 6.11 -2.96
C LEU A 258 -25.43 7.46 -3.62
N LYS A 259 -26.65 7.72 -4.11
CA LYS A 259 -27.04 8.99 -4.77
C LYS A 259 -26.78 10.26 -3.94
N THR A 260 -26.64 10.13 -2.62
CA THR A 260 -26.34 11.23 -1.70
C THR A 260 -24.84 11.58 -1.62
N CYS A 261 -23.97 10.78 -2.23
CA CYS A 261 -22.53 11.01 -2.17
C CYS A 261 -22.10 12.07 -3.20
N PRO A 262 -21.23 13.01 -2.80
CA PRO A 262 -20.68 14.02 -3.70
C PRO A 262 -19.60 13.48 -4.65
N LEU A 263 -19.11 12.25 -4.44
CA LEU A 263 -18.08 11.62 -5.29
C LEU A 263 -18.65 11.16 -6.64
N THR A 264 -17.77 11.08 -7.64
CA THR A 264 -18.14 10.50 -8.94
C THR A 264 -18.09 8.98 -8.87
N PHE A 265 -19.12 8.32 -9.41
CA PHE A 265 -19.23 6.87 -9.45
C PHE A 265 -18.69 6.33 -10.77
N LYS A 266 -17.84 5.30 -10.68
CA LYS A 266 -17.54 4.47 -11.84
C LYS A 266 -18.09 3.08 -11.58
N PHE A 267 -18.81 2.56 -12.56
CA PHE A 267 -19.30 1.19 -12.52
C PHE A 267 -18.28 0.33 -13.24
N ALA A 268 -17.61 -0.55 -12.51
CA ALA A 268 -16.87 -1.62 -13.15
C ALA A 268 -17.89 -2.68 -13.56
N TRP A 269 -18.11 -2.81 -14.88
CA TRP A 269 -18.77 -3.99 -15.42
C TRP A 269 -17.72 -5.09 -15.44
N LEU A 270 -17.83 -6.02 -14.50
CA LEU A 270 -17.21 -7.32 -14.67
C LEU A 270 -18.29 -8.17 -15.32
N GLU A 271 -18.27 -8.25 -16.65
CA GLU A 271 -18.94 -9.37 -17.30
C GLU A 271 -18.21 -10.64 -16.83
N ASP A 272 -18.98 -11.64 -16.41
CA ASP A 272 -18.48 -12.99 -16.13
C ASP A 272 -17.78 -13.52 -17.39
N ASP A 273 -16.50 -13.21 -17.56
CA ASP A 273 -15.64 -14.00 -18.43
C ASP A 273 -15.25 -15.24 -17.63
N THR A 274 -15.96 -16.34 -17.93
CA THR A 274 -15.74 -17.73 -17.53
C THR A 274 -16.36 -18.21 -16.21
N ARG A 275 -17.57 -18.79 -16.32
CA ARG A 275 -17.79 -20.15 -15.80
C ARG A 275 -17.12 -21.16 -16.73
#